data_AF-A0AA39LSM0-F1
#
_entry.id   AF-A0AA39LSM0-F1
#
_cell.length_a   1.000
_cell.length_b   1.000
_cell.length_c   1.000
_cell.angle_alpha   90.00
_cell.angle_beta   90.00
_cell.angle_gamma   90.00
#
_symmetry.space_group_name_H-M   'P 1'
#
loop_
_entity.id
_entity.type
_entity.pdbx_description
1 polymer ?
#
loop_
_entity_poly.entity_id
_entity_poly.type
_entity_poly.pdbx_seq_one_letter_code
_entity_poly.pdbx_strand_id
1 'polypeptide(L)'
;MDTVPSIFCKNVIALLAIQATVPLFKIEHTVWATLAREMAKRGERFLVNQYVYYDDQRAVLDNFFYKGCSLINLDKIKHTRCSFRYVGKVSELFADNFSQEDLDSMWRSRQDIAKAFSVKWVEVLLMKDVRHFDNHFANFWPYYVCKLQVELCYFNTDSEFPTWLKRMLQTNHLESVEIRSNFLDTDMLNIEEDIYNAVVRDDGSLSEVKMFNNFNIYNVTMTLLQKILDFWRSSDEGFGRKIFFGVDPTDSVAYRRALFNGHNDLFHESGCGYATWKEGVIFRPF
;
A
#
# COMPACT_ATOMS: atom_id res chain seq x y z
N MET A 1 -23.59 -16.86 30.40
CA MET A 1 -22.71 -15.69 30.13
C MET A 1 -22.54 -15.63 28.64
N ASP A 2 -23.04 -14.58 28.00
CA ASP A 2 -22.84 -14.41 26.57
C ASP A 2 -21.39 -14.01 26.32
N THR A 3 -20.68 -14.81 25.52
CA THR A 3 -19.29 -14.56 25.17
C THR A 3 -19.14 -14.55 23.66
N VAL A 4 -18.46 -13.54 23.12
CA VAL A 4 -18.16 -13.50 21.69
C VAL A 4 -17.04 -14.50 21.38
N PRO A 5 -17.19 -15.38 20.37
CA PRO A 5 -16.16 -16.36 20.02
C PRO A 5 -14.81 -15.68 19.75
N SER A 6 -13.75 -16.19 20.37
CA SER A 6 -12.41 -15.59 20.26
C SER A 6 -11.89 -15.50 18.81
N ILE A 7 -12.37 -16.35 17.91
CA ILE A 7 -12.05 -16.34 16.48
C ILE A 7 -12.70 -15.18 15.74
N PHE A 8 -13.95 -14.83 16.11
CA PHE A 8 -14.63 -13.66 15.57
C PHE A 8 -13.86 -12.41 15.94
N CYS A 9 -13.44 -12.29 17.20
CA CYS A 9 -12.66 -11.14 17.66
C CYS A 9 -11.35 -10.99 16.87
N LYS A 10 -10.59 -12.08 16.66
CA LYS A 10 -9.31 -12.03 15.94
C LYS A 10 -9.47 -11.59 14.48
N ASN A 11 -10.49 -12.10 13.79
CA ASN A 11 -10.67 -11.82 12.37
C ASN A 11 -11.33 -10.46 12.11
N VAL A 12 -12.31 -10.08 12.93
CA VAL A 12 -13.05 -8.82 12.76
C VAL A 12 -12.21 -7.61 13.19
N ILE A 13 -11.40 -7.71 14.25
CA ILE A 13 -10.47 -6.63 14.65
C ILE A 13 -9.52 -6.27 13.52
N ALA A 14 -9.00 -7.29 12.83
CA ALA A 14 -8.04 -7.08 11.76
C ALA A 14 -8.65 -6.34 10.55
N LEU A 15 -9.96 -6.50 10.34
CA LEU A 15 -10.71 -5.92 9.23
C LEU A 15 -11.28 -4.53 9.55
N LEU A 16 -11.63 -4.26 10.81
CA LEU A 16 -12.22 -2.97 11.19
C LEU A 16 -11.17 -1.86 11.11
N ALA A 17 -11.46 -0.84 10.30
CA ALA A 17 -10.73 0.42 10.38
C ALA A 17 -10.95 1.03 11.77
N ILE A 18 -9.94 1.73 12.32
CA ILE A 18 -10.07 2.43 13.62
C ILE A 18 -11.25 3.39 13.65
N GLN A 19 -11.56 4.01 12.50
CA GLN A 19 -12.73 4.89 12.39
C GLN A 19 -14.04 4.12 12.60
N ALA A 20 -14.09 2.84 12.21
CA ALA A 20 -15.21 1.94 12.46
C ALA A 20 -15.26 1.42 13.91
N THR A 21 -14.17 1.55 14.69
CA THR A 21 -14.18 1.19 16.12
C THR A 21 -14.70 2.31 17.02
N VAL A 22 -14.69 3.57 16.56
CA VAL A 22 -15.22 4.71 17.31
C VAL A 22 -16.72 4.56 17.63
N PRO A 23 -17.60 4.20 16.68
CA PRO A 23 -19.01 3.91 16.98
C PRO A 23 -19.20 2.74 17.95
N LEU A 24 -18.29 1.76 17.99
CA LEU A 24 -18.41 0.59 18.87
C LEU A 24 -18.31 0.95 20.35
N PHE A 25 -17.68 2.08 20.71
CA PHE A 25 -17.68 2.58 22.08
C PHE A 25 -19.04 3.11 22.55
N LYS A 26 -19.99 3.34 21.63
CA LYS A 26 -21.35 3.79 21.94
C LYS A 26 -22.33 2.64 22.17
N ILE A 27 -21.88 1.38 22.07
CA ILE A 27 -22.73 0.22 22.31
C ILE A 27 -23.00 0.09 23.81
N GLU A 28 -24.27 0.12 24.22
CA GLU A 28 -24.68 -0.01 25.63
C GLU A 28 -24.66 -1.46 26.13
N HIS A 29 -24.72 -2.44 25.22
CA HIS A 29 -24.69 -3.86 25.57
C HIS A 29 -23.34 -4.26 26.16
N THR A 30 -23.32 -4.66 27.43
CA THR A 30 -22.10 -4.86 28.25
C THR A 30 -21.05 -5.78 27.61
N VAL A 31 -21.47 -6.89 27.00
CA VAL A 31 -20.56 -7.84 26.32
C VAL A 31 -19.89 -7.21 25.09
N TRP A 32 -20.67 -6.51 24.26
CA TRP A 32 -20.18 -5.87 23.05
C TRP A 32 -19.37 -4.61 23.34
N ALA A 33 -19.73 -3.85 24.39
CA ALA A 33 -18.97 -2.71 24.86
C ALA A 33 -17.59 -3.11 25.42
N THR A 34 -17.54 -4.23 26.16
CA THR A 34 -16.28 -4.81 26.68
C THR A 34 -15.44 -5.30 25.52
N LEU A 35 -16.05 -6.02 24.57
CA LEU A 35 -15.36 -6.46 23.36
C LEU A 35 -14.82 -5.26 22.57
N ALA A 36 -15.63 -4.24 22.28
CA ALA A 36 -15.22 -3.04 21.56
C ALA A 36 -14.02 -2.35 22.22
N ARG A 37 -14.01 -2.25 23.55
CA ARG A 37 -12.86 -1.73 24.31
C ARG A 37 -11.62 -2.62 24.16
N GLU A 38 -11.76 -3.95 24.19
CA GLU A 38 -10.63 -4.85 23.89
C GLU A 38 -10.17 -4.73 22.44
N MET A 39 -11.09 -4.63 21.49
CA MET A 39 -10.81 -4.46 20.07
C MET A 39 -10.05 -3.18 19.83
N ALA A 40 -10.43 -2.07 20.49
CA ALA A 40 -9.73 -0.81 20.36
C ALA A 40 -8.36 -0.81 21.02
N LYS A 41 -8.21 -1.44 22.20
CA LYS A 41 -6.90 -1.67 22.82
C LYS A 41 -5.98 -2.53 21.94
N ARG A 42 -6.55 -3.50 21.22
CA ARG A 42 -5.80 -4.35 20.28
C ARG A 42 -5.60 -3.68 18.94
N GLY A 43 -6.48 -2.77 18.53
CA GLY A 43 -6.38 -1.98 17.31
C GLY A 43 -5.43 -0.78 17.43
N GLU A 44 -4.61 -0.73 18.49
CA GLU A 44 -3.55 0.26 18.59
C GLU A 44 -2.64 0.18 17.37
N ARG A 45 -2.46 1.34 16.72
CA ARG A 45 -1.60 1.47 15.54
C ARG A 45 -0.17 1.16 15.95
N PHE A 46 0.43 0.19 15.30
CA PHE A 46 1.87 -0.03 15.42
C PHE A 46 2.55 0.16 14.07
N LEU A 47 3.79 0.59 14.16
CA LEU A 47 4.69 0.80 13.03
C LEU A 47 5.70 -0.33 13.03
N VAL A 48 5.84 -0.98 11.88
CA VAL A 48 6.90 -1.95 11.64
C VAL A 48 7.92 -1.31 10.71
N ASN A 49 9.10 -1.01 11.22
CA ASN A 49 10.22 -0.54 10.41
C ASN A 49 11.20 -1.69 10.23
N GLN A 50 11.37 -2.13 8.99
CA GLN A 50 12.35 -3.12 8.61
C GLN A 50 13.47 -2.42 7.87
N TYR A 51 14.68 -2.67 8.35
CA TYR A 51 15.84 -2.10 7.70
C TYR A 51 16.69 -3.18 7.05
N VAL A 52 17.12 -2.90 5.82
CA VAL A 52 17.98 -3.77 5.04
C VAL A 52 19.41 -3.23 5.11
N TYR A 53 20.34 -4.08 5.52
CA TYR A 53 21.78 -3.81 5.43
C TYR A 53 22.34 -4.53 4.21
N TYR A 54 23.44 -4.03 3.67
CA TYR A 54 24.12 -4.65 2.53
C TYR A 54 25.55 -5.00 2.92
N ASP A 55 25.85 -6.30 2.96
CA ASP A 55 27.20 -6.82 3.10
C ASP A 55 27.66 -7.32 1.72
N ASP A 56 28.71 -6.71 1.16
CA ASP A 56 29.25 -7.03 -0.18
C ASP A 56 28.19 -7.24 -1.28
N GLN A 57 27.26 -6.28 -1.40
CA GLN A 57 26.12 -6.28 -2.34
C GLN A 57 25.00 -7.31 -2.06
N ARG A 58 25.12 -8.16 -1.04
CA ARG A 58 24.01 -9.00 -0.58
C ARG A 58 23.17 -8.24 0.43
N ALA A 59 21.86 -8.19 0.21
CA ALA A 59 20.92 -7.74 1.22
C ALA A 59 20.97 -8.71 2.41
N VAL A 60 21.66 -8.32 3.46
CA VAL A 60 21.58 -9.00 4.76
C VAL A 60 20.51 -8.27 5.54
N LEU A 61 19.37 -8.93 5.66
CA LEU A 61 18.26 -8.40 6.46
C LEU A 61 18.62 -8.53 7.93
N ASP A 62 19.28 -7.51 8.46
CA ASP A 62 19.82 -7.58 9.80
C ASP A 62 19.15 -6.64 10.78
N ASN A 63 18.02 -6.00 10.48
CA ASN A 63 17.42 -5.17 11.51
C ASN A 63 15.91 -4.95 11.49
N PHE A 64 15.32 -5.02 12.69
CA PHE A 64 13.89 -4.88 12.91
C PHE A 64 13.63 -3.89 14.03
N PHE A 65 13.04 -2.74 13.69
CA PHE A 65 12.63 -1.75 14.66
C PHE A 65 11.10 -1.70 14.79
N TYR A 66 10.64 -1.80 16.03
CA TYR A 66 9.24 -1.70 16.39
C TYR A 66 9.02 -0.46 17.23
N LYS A 67 8.33 0.55 16.68
CA LYS A 67 7.94 1.75 17.42
C LYS A 67 6.43 1.77 17.59
N GLY A 68 5.97 1.94 18.82
CA GLY A 68 4.59 2.36 19.08
C GLY A 68 3.72 1.44 19.92
N CYS A 69 4.15 0.21 20.28
CA CYS A 69 3.48 -0.50 21.37
C CYS A 69 4.47 -0.99 22.40
N SER A 70 4.18 -0.72 23.68
CA SER A 70 4.87 -1.36 24.78
C SER A 70 4.74 -2.88 24.62
N LEU A 71 5.81 -3.57 24.22
CA LEU A 71 5.99 -5.02 24.37
C LEU A 71 4.72 -5.84 24.09
N ILE A 72 3.99 -5.57 23.00
CA ILE A 72 2.92 -6.49 22.61
C ILE A 72 3.63 -7.81 22.34
N ASN A 73 3.24 -8.85 23.11
CA ASN A 73 3.67 -10.21 22.90
C ASN A 73 3.52 -10.51 21.40
N LEU A 74 4.64 -10.72 20.69
CA LEU A 74 4.70 -10.89 19.24
C LEU A 74 3.71 -11.96 18.74
N ASP A 75 3.33 -12.90 19.61
CA ASP A 75 2.34 -13.94 19.34
C ASP A 75 0.90 -13.39 19.14
N LYS A 76 0.62 -12.17 19.62
CA LYS A 76 -0.64 -11.44 19.41
C LYS A 76 -0.62 -10.61 18.11
N ILE A 77 0.56 -10.25 17.60
CA ILE A 77 0.74 -9.34 16.46
C ILE A 77 0.23 -9.94 15.14
N LYS A 78 0.28 -11.26 14.96
CA LYS A 78 -0.27 -11.95 13.77
C LYS A 78 -1.76 -11.67 13.51
N HIS A 79 -2.51 -11.34 14.56
CA HIS A 79 -3.94 -11.02 14.51
C HIS A 79 -4.22 -9.53 14.67
N THR A 80 -3.17 -8.71 14.65
CA THR A 80 -3.25 -7.27 14.86
C THR A 80 -3.00 -6.55 13.54
N ARG A 81 -3.74 -5.47 13.30
CA ARG A 81 -3.61 -4.63 12.11
C ARG A 81 -2.40 -3.72 12.24
N CYS A 82 -1.41 -3.91 11.37
CA CYS A 82 -0.28 -2.99 11.22
C CYS A 82 -0.74 -1.78 10.43
N SER A 83 -0.65 -0.59 11.00
CA SER A 83 -1.07 0.62 10.27
C SER A 83 -0.06 1.02 9.20
N PHE A 84 1.21 0.73 9.44
CA PHE A 84 2.26 1.15 8.54
C PHE A 84 3.45 0.22 8.67
N ARG A 85 3.85 -0.31 7.52
CA ARG A 85 5.06 -1.11 7.38
C ARG A 85 6.01 -0.36 6.46
N TYR A 86 7.19 -0.07 6.97
CA TYR A 86 8.30 0.44 6.20
C TYR A 86 9.33 -0.66 5.97
N VAL A 87 9.82 -0.77 4.75
CA VAL A 87 11.01 -1.55 4.39
C VAL A 87 11.96 -0.61 3.67
N GLY A 88 13.16 -0.41 4.20
CA GLY A 88 14.13 0.40 3.50
C GLY A 88 15.54 0.22 3.98
N LYS A 89 16.49 0.83 3.29
CA LYS A 89 17.87 0.87 3.78
C LYS A 89 17.94 1.64 5.11
N VAL A 90 18.75 1.17 6.07
CA VAL A 90 19.15 2.03 7.21
C VAL A 90 19.86 3.24 6.61
N SER A 91 19.28 4.44 6.70
CA SER A 91 20.06 5.63 6.37
C SER A 91 21.16 5.81 7.43
N GLU A 92 22.35 6.20 7.01
CA GLU A 92 23.46 6.53 7.93
C GLU A 92 23.01 7.58 8.95
N LEU A 93 22.18 8.53 8.51
CA LEU A 93 21.52 9.53 9.37
C LEU A 93 20.62 8.95 10.47
N PHE A 94 20.07 7.75 10.30
CA PHE A 94 19.30 7.08 11.35
C PHE A 94 20.24 6.42 12.37
N ALA A 95 21.34 5.80 11.92
CA ALA A 95 22.32 5.18 12.80
C ALA A 95 23.03 6.22 13.70
N ASP A 96 23.30 7.42 13.17
CA ASP A 96 23.97 8.50 13.92
C ASP A 96 23.15 9.05 15.09
N ASN A 97 21.83 8.83 15.10
CA ASN A 97 20.91 9.34 16.13
C ASN A 97 20.64 8.35 17.27
N PHE A 98 21.18 7.13 17.21
CA PHE A 98 21.02 6.10 18.23
C PHE A 98 22.38 5.70 18.78
N SER A 99 22.47 5.48 20.09
CA SER A 99 23.70 4.91 20.66
C SER A 99 23.87 3.46 20.19
N GLN A 100 25.10 2.93 20.25
CA GLN A 100 25.33 1.50 19.97
C GLN A 100 24.49 0.60 20.89
N GLU A 101 24.22 1.03 22.12
CA GLU A 101 23.37 0.30 23.07
C GLU A 101 21.88 0.35 22.66
N ASP A 102 21.40 1.49 22.15
CA ASP A 102 20.05 1.59 21.57
C ASP A 102 19.92 0.66 20.36
N LEU A 103 20.92 0.69 19.48
CA LEU A 103 21.00 -0.23 18.36
C LEU A 103 20.97 -1.66 18.89
N ASP A 104 21.93 -2.08 19.73
CA ASP A 104 22.06 -3.40 20.37
C ASP A 104 20.75 -3.90 21.03
N SER A 105 19.99 -3.00 21.66
CA SER A 105 18.66 -3.30 22.23
C SER A 105 17.53 -3.41 21.19
N MET A 106 17.68 -2.75 20.05
CA MET A 106 16.76 -2.77 18.91
C MET A 106 16.95 -4.01 18.03
N TRP A 107 18.15 -4.58 17.93
CA TRP A 107 18.38 -5.84 17.20
C TRP A 107 17.70 -7.00 17.94
N ARG A 108 16.46 -7.29 17.54
CA ARG A 108 15.75 -8.46 18.04
C ARG A 108 16.24 -9.73 17.36
N SER A 109 16.17 -10.86 18.08
CA SER A 109 16.57 -12.16 17.54
C SER A 109 15.87 -12.47 16.20
N ARG A 110 16.50 -13.25 15.31
CA ARG A 110 15.93 -13.67 14.01
C ARG A 110 14.50 -14.24 14.12
N GLN A 111 14.13 -14.83 15.27
CA GLN A 111 12.79 -15.34 15.50
C GLN A 111 11.73 -14.23 15.57
N ASP A 112 12.08 -13.07 16.11
CA ASP A 112 11.17 -11.93 16.23
C ASP A 112 10.91 -11.27 14.87
N ILE A 113 11.96 -11.25 14.03
CA ILE A 113 11.89 -10.82 12.64
C ILE A 113 10.86 -11.68 11.89
N ALA A 114 10.98 -13.00 11.95
CA ALA A 114 10.05 -13.93 11.30
C ALA A 114 8.60 -13.77 11.79
N LYS A 115 8.40 -13.54 13.09
CA LYS A 115 7.07 -13.25 13.65
C LYS A 115 6.49 -11.95 13.09
N ALA A 116 7.30 -10.92 12.89
CA ALA A 116 6.83 -9.69 12.29
C ALA A 116 6.47 -9.87 10.81
N PHE A 117 7.24 -10.65 10.04
CA PHE A 117 6.88 -11.02 8.66
C PHE A 117 5.50 -11.69 8.59
N SER A 118 5.11 -12.45 9.62
CA SER A 118 3.80 -13.11 9.69
C SER A 118 2.58 -12.18 9.86
N VAL A 119 2.77 -10.86 10.02
CA VAL A 119 1.65 -9.92 10.06
C VAL A 119 1.01 -9.80 8.68
N LYS A 120 -0.24 -10.25 8.62
CA LYS A 120 -1.03 -10.35 7.39
C LYS A 120 -1.84 -9.10 7.07
N TRP A 121 -2.05 -8.21 8.03
CA TRP A 121 -2.93 -7.05 7.88
C TRP A 121 -2.10 -5.78 7.97
N VAL A 122 -1.83 -5.13 6.83
CA VAL A 122 -0.92 -3.99 6.73
C VAL A 122 -1.62 -2.86 5.96
N GLU A 123 -2.12 -1.81 6.61
CA GLU A 123 -2.87 -0.75 5.91
C GLU A 123 -2.01 -0.03 4.85
N VAL A 124 -0.78 0.34 5.23
CA VAL A 124 0.16 1.05 4.38
C VAL A 124 1.47 0.27 4.34
N LEU A 125 1.94 -0.03 3.14
CA LEU A 125 3.24 -0.61 2.88
C LEU A 125 4.08 0.38 2.08
N LEU A 126 5.18 0.84 2.67
CA LEU A 126 6.21 1.65 2.03
C LEU A 126 7.49 0.83 1.91
N MET A 127 7.98 0.64 0.70
CA MET A 127 9.29 0.06 0.40
C MET A 127 10.15 1.11 -0.30
N LYS A 128 11.35 1.39 0.22
CA LYS A 128 12.21 2.46 -0.29
C LYS A 128 13.69 2.13 -0.25
N ASP A 129 14.39 2.33 -1.36
CA ASP A 129 15.86 2.13 -1.47
C ASP A 129 16.28 0.69 -1.08
N VAL A 130 15.53 -0.28 -1.57
CA VAL A 130 15.73 -1.70 -1.29
C VAL A 130 16.26 -2.41 -2.53
N ARG A 131 17.35 -3.17 -2.41
CA ARG A 131 17.97 -3.95 -3.47
C ARG A 131 17.97 -5.42 -3.06
N HIS A 132 17.73 -6.32 -4.01
CA HIS A 132 17.88 -7.77 -3.81
C HIS A 132 17.06 -8.35 -2.62
N PHE A 133 15.89 -7.76 -2.33
CA PHE A 133 14.98 -8.24 -1.27
C PHE A 133 14.08 -9.40 -1.74
N ASP A 134 14.36 -9.92 -2.92
CA ASP A 134 13.59 -10.94 -3.64
C ASP A 134 13.32 -12.17 -2.78
N ASN A 135 14.34 -12.64 -2.06
CA ASN A 135 14.27 -13.82 -1.17
C ASN A 135 13.34 -13.65 0.04
N HIS A 136 12.96 -12.42 0.37
CA HIS A 136 12.06 -12.15 1.49
C HIS A 136 10.60 -12.06 1.07
N PHE A 137 10.31 -11.88 -0.22
CA PHE A 137 8.93 -11.72 -0.70
C PHE A 137 8.07 -12.90 -0.28
N ALA A 138 8.50 -14.15 -0.46
CA ALA A 138 7.71 -15.35 -0.13
C ALA A 138 7.10 -15.36 1.29
N ASN A 139 7.76 -14.72 2.26
CA ASN A 139 7.30 -14.63 3.66
C ASN A 139 6.70 -13.26 4.03
N PHE A 140 6.76 -12.30 3.12
CA PHE A 140 6.44 -10.89 3.35
C PHE A 140 5.00 -10.53 2.98
N TRP A 141 4.15 -11.46 2.55
CA TRP A 141 2.85 -11.16 1.93
C TRP A 141 1.75 -10.74 2.93
N PRO A 142 1.44 -9.43 3.08
CA PRO A 142 0.18 -9.03 3.69
C PRO A 142 -1.00 -9.44 2.79
N TYR A 143 -2.07 -9.95 3.40
CA TYR A 143 -3.34 -10.20 2.72
C TYR A 143 -4.16 -8.93 2.50
N TYR A 144 -3.84 -7.87 3.23
CA TYR A 144 -4.55 -6.61 3.19
C TYR A 144 -3.55 -5.47 3.13
N VAL A 145 -3.59 -4.70 2.03
CA VAL A 145 -2.90 -3.43 1.84
C VAL A 145 -3.82 -2.45 1.16
N CYS A 146 -4.00 -1.28 1.78
CA CYS A 146 -4.77 -0.18 1.21
C CYS A 146 -3.88 0.77 0.42
N LYS A 147 -2.66 1.01 0.90
CA LYS A 147 -1.72 1.92 0.23
C LYS A 147 -0.39 1.23 0.04
N LEU A 148 0.02 1.14 -1.22
CA LEU A 148 1.31 0.58 -1.61
C LEU A 148 2.19 1.70 -2.17
N GLN A 149 3.38 1.87 -1.60
CA GLN A 149 4.41 2.77 -2.10
C GLN A 149 5.72 2.00 -2.26
N VAL A 150 6.28 1.99 -3.48
CA VAL A 150 7.55 1.33 -3.79
C VAL A 150 8.42 2.30 -4.58
N GLU A 151 9.57 2.67 -4.01
CA GLU A 151 10.43 3.71 -4.54
C GLU A 151 11.90 3.30 -4.53
N LEU A 152 12.64 3.59 -5.60
CA LEU A 152 14.11 3.42 -5.65
C LEU A 152 14.57 1.99 -5.36
N CYS A 153 13.77 0.99 -5.70
CA CYS A 153 14.09 -0.41 -5.44
C CYS A 153 14.68 -1.11 -6.67
N TYR A 154 15.48 -2.17 -6.43
CA TYR A 154 16.07 -3.05 -7.43
C TYR A 154 15.65 -4.49 -7.17
N PHE A 155 14.97 -5.10 -8.15
CA PHE A 155 14.46 -6.47 -8.11
C PHE A 155 15.18 -7.34 -9.14
N ASN A 156 15.59 -8.54 -8.73
CA ASN A 156 16.28 -9.49 -9.62
C ASN A 156 15.32 -10.18 -10.61
N THR A 157 15.87 -10.88 -11.60
CA THR A 157 15.11 -11.65 -12.60
C THR A 157 14.17 -12.68 -12.01
N ASP A 158 14.55 -13.29 -10.88
CA ASP A 158 13.81 -14.33 -10.15
C ASP A 158 12.90 -13.76 -9.05
N SER A 159 12.72 -12.44 -9.02
CA SER A 159 11.86 -11.76 -8.05
C SER A 159 10.41 -12.24 -8.13
N GLU A 160 9.79 -12.46 -6.97
CA GLU A 160 8.35 -12.66 -6.86
C GLU A 160 7.55 -11.34 -6.94
N PHE A 161 8.22 -10.18 -6.93
CA PHE A 161 7.60 -8.86 -6.94
C PHE A 161 6.56 -8.69 -8.06
N PRO A 162 6.81 -9.09 -9.33
CA PRO A 162 5.83 -8.97 -10.40
C PRO A 162 4.53 -9.73 -10.13
N THR A 163 4.64 -10.98 -9.70
CA THR A 163 3.50 -11.84 -9.37
C THR A 163 2.74 -11.29 -8.17
N TRP A 164 3.47 -10.82 -7.17
CA TRP A 164 2.89 -10.21 -5.98
C TRP A 164 2.13 -8.92 -6.30
N LEU A 165 2.71 -8.03 -7.10
CA LEU A 165 2.06 -6.78 -7.50
C LEU A 165 0.75 -7.02 -8.25
N LYS A 166 0.74 -7.98 -9.19
CA LYS A 166 -0.49 -8.39 -9.89
C LYS A 166 -1.57 -8.87 -8.93
N ARG A 167 -1.20 -9.74 -7.98
CA ARG A 167 -2.14 -10.21 -6.94
C ARG A 167 -2.69 -9.05 -6.11
N MET A 168 -1.84 -8.07 -5.76
CA MET A 168 -2.27 -6.90 -4.99
C MET A 168 -3.28 -6.04 -5.74
N LEU A 169 -3.05 -5.79 -7.04
CA LEU A 169 -3.97 -5.06 -7.91
C LEU A 169 -5.32 -5.77 -8.07
N GLN A 170 -5.34 -7.10 -7.96
CA GLN A 170 -6.55 -7.90 -8.03
C GLN A 170 -7.36 -7.91 -6.71
N THR A 171 -6.81 -7.36 -5.63
CA THR A 171 -7.55 -7.25 -4.35
C THR A 171 -8.50 -6.07 -4.34
N ASN A 172 -9.63 -6.21 -3.64
CA ASN A 172 -10.65 -5.16 -3.49
C ASN A 172 -10.33 -4.16 -2.36
N HIS A 173 -9.10 -4.16 -1.86
CA HIS A 173 -8.70 -3.35 -0.71
C HIS A 173 -7.68 -2.27 -1.05
N LEU A 174 -7.00 -2.40 -2.20
CA LEU A 174 -5.97 -1.46 -2.61
C LEU A 174 -6.60 -0.16 -3.09
N GLU A 175 -6.37 0.92 -2.36
CA GLU A 175 -6.91 2.26 -2.61
C GLU A 175 -5.91 3.16 -3.34
N SER A 176 -4.61 2.93 -3.13
CA SER A 176 -3.54 3.76 -3.68
C SER A 176 -2.32 2.90 -4.00
N VAL A 177 -1.77 3.08 -5.21
CA VAL A 177 -0.51 2.47 -5.65
C VAL A 177 0.43 3.54 -6.19
N GLU A 178 1.62 3.62 -5.62
CA GLU A 178 2.70 4.49 -6.06
C GLU A 178 3.97 3.65 -6.28
N ILE A 179 4.41 3.51 -7.52
CA ILE A 179 5.59 2.73 -7.90
C ILE A 179 6.45 3.62 -8.78
N ARG A 180 7.57 4.10 -8.25
CA ARG A 180 8.42 5.05 -8.98
C ARG A 180 9.91 4.80 -8.84
N SER A 181 10.66 5.09 -9.90
CA SER A 181 12.12 5.02 -9.88
C SER A 181 12.66 3.64 -9.52
N ASN A 182 11.97 2.56 -9.88
CA ASN A 182 12.39 1.18 -9.60
C ASN A 182 13.05 0.53 -10.82
N PHE A 183 13.84 -0.51 -10.58
CA PHE A 183 14.46 -1.33 -11.60
C PHE A 183 14.06 -2.79 -11.41
N LEU A 184 13.63 -3.44 -12.49
CA LEU A 184 13.36 -4.87 -12.54
C LEU A 184 14.26 -5.54 -13.57
N ASP A 185 15.11 -6.46 -13.13
CA ASP A 185 16.09 -7.16 -13.98
C ASP A 185 15.45 -8.32 -14.77
N THR A 186 14.32 -8.08 -15.43
CA THR A 186 13.61 -9.07 -16.24
C THR A 186 12.92 -8.42 -17.43
N ASP A 187 12.13 -9.19 -18.16
CA ASP A 187 11.23 -8.66 -19.18
C ASP A 187 10.26 -7.63 -18.59
N MET A 188 9.80 -6.72 -19.45
CA MET A 188 8.88 -5.66 -19.06
C MET A 188 7.61 -6.22 -18.38
N LEU A 189 7.43 -5.90 -17.11
CA LEU A 189 6.23 -6.21 -16.37
C LEU A 189 5.07 -5.32 -16.85
N ASN A 190 4.23 -5.87 -17.72
CA ASN A 190 2.98 -5.23 -18.13
C ASN A 190 1.86 -5.56 -17.13
N ILE A 191 1.31 -4.51 -16.51
CA ILE A 191 0.20 -4.53 -15.54
C ILE A 191 -0.90 -3.52 -15.92
N GLU A 192 -0.90 -3.02 -17.15
CA GLU A 192 -1.88 -2.03 -17.63
C GLU A 192 -3.32 -2.52 -17.44
N GLU A 193 -3.57 -3.77 -17.83
CA GLU A 193 -4.89 -4.38 -17.73
C GLU A 193 -5.31 -4.65 -16.28
N ASP A 194 -4.36 -5.04 -15.42
CA ASP A 194 -4.62 -5.21 -13.98
C ASP A 194 -5.02 -3.88 -13.34
N ILE A 195 -4.34 -2.77 -13.69
CA ILE A 195 -4.69 -1.41 -13.22
C ILE A 195 -6.04 -0.98 -13.76
N TYR A 196 -6.29 -1.15 -15.07
CA TYR A 196 -7.56 -0.78 -15.69
C TYR A 196 -8.73 -1.46 -14.97
N ASN A 197 -8.64 -2.78 -14.78
CA ASN A 197 -9.66 -3.55 -14.08
C ASN A 197 -9.81 -3.12 -12.62
N ALA A 198 -8.71 -2.87 -11.90
CA ALA A 198 -8.78 -2.42 -10.50
C ALA A 198 -9.46 -1.05 -10.33
N VAL A 199 -9.37 -0.17 -11.34
CA VAL A 199 -9.99 1.16 -11.31
C VAL A 199 -11.47 1.12 -11.71
N VAL A 200 -11.79 0.39 -12.78
CA VAL A 200 -13.09 0.41 -13.47
C VAL A 200 -14.16 -0.45 -12.80
N ARG A 201 -13.77 -1.48 -12.04
CA ARG A 201 -14.73 -2.34 -11.33
C ARG A 201 -15.65 -1.54 -10.42
N ASP A 202 -16.94 -1.93 -10.38
CA ASP A 202 -17.96 -1.32 -9.51
C ASP A 202 -17.61 -1.43 -8.01
N ASP A 203 -16.94 -2.52 -7.63
CA ASP A 203 -16.44 -2.78 -6.28
C ASP A 203 -14.97 -2.35 -6.09
N GLY A 204 -14.38 -1.68 -7.09
CA GLY A 204 -12.99 -1.28 -7.11
C GLY A 204 -12.68 -0.21 -6.08
N SER A 205 -11.63 -0.42 -5.28
CA SER A 205 -11.14 0.55 -4.30
C SER A 205 -10.05 1.47 -4.85
N LEU A 206 -9.40 1.12 -5.98
CA LEU A 206 -8.18 1.79 -6.44
C LEU A 206 -8.46 3.19 -6.97
N SER A 207 -8.12 4.20 -6.17
CA SER A 207 -8.46 5.61 -6.36
C SER A 207 -7.25 6.48 -6.70
N GLU A 208 -6.03 5.95 -6.52
CA GLU A 208 -4.80 6.67 -6.81
C GLU A 208 -3.78 5.74 -7.44
N VAL A 209 -3.28 6.12 -8.61
CA VAL A 209 -2.27 5.38 -9.36
C VAL A 209 -1.15 6.34 -9.76
N LYS A 210 0.06 6.06 -9.32
CA LYS A 210 1.27 6.82 -9.68
C LYS A 210 2.34 5.83 -10.10
N MET A 211 2.62 5.75 -11.39
CA MET A 211 3.70 4.90 -11.89
C MET A 211 4.54 5.64 -12.91
N PHE A 212 5.78 5.97 -12.56
CA PHE A 212 6.66 6.74 -13.43
C PHE A 212 8.13 6.49 -13.09
N ASN A 213 9.01 6.75 -14.05
CA ASN A 213 10.46 6.52 -13.94
C ASN A 213 10.87 5.09 -13.59
N ASN A 214 10.06 4.07 -13.88
CA ASN A 214 10.47 2.68 -13.69
C ASN A 214 11.15 2.10 -14.93
N PHE A 215 12.14 1.23 -14.71
CA PHE A 215 12.81 0.43 -15.73
C PHE A 215 12.26 -1.00 -15.72
N ASN A 216 11.79 -1.47 -16.87
CA ASN A 216 11.12 -2.78 -17.05
C ASN A 216 9.88 -3.01 -16.16
N ILE A 217 9.30 -1.97 -15.58
CA ILE A 217 7.97 -2.00 -14.95
C ILE A 217 7.11 -0.97 -15.69
N TYR A 218 5.88 -1.35 -16.04
CA TYR A 218 4.94 -0.48 -16.73
C TYR A 218 4.73 0.85 -15.99
N ASN A 219 4.84 1.98 -16.70
CA ASN A 219 4.52 3.32 -16.19
C ASN A 219 3.09 3.70 -16.59
N VAL A 220 2.48 4.71 -15.97
CA VAL A 220 1.20 5.26 -16.44
C VAL A 220 1.43 5.87 -17.82
N THR A 221 0.92 5.22 -18.86
CA THR A 221 1.05 5.67 -20.25
C THR A 221 -0.15 6.48 -20.72
N MET A 222 0.03 7.20 -21.82
CA MET A 222 -1.05 7.86 -22.54
C MET A 222 -2.14 6.87 -22.96
N THR A 223 -1.77 5.65 -23.37
CA THR A 223 -2.71 4.61 -23.81
C THR A 223 -3.66 4.19 -22.68
N LEU A 224 -3.11 3.90 -21.49
CA LEU A 224 -3.92 3.57 -20.32
C LEU A 224 -4.86 4.72 -19.95
N LEU A 225 -4.35 5.95 -19.92
CA LEU A 225 -5.15 7.13 -19.59
C LEU A 225 -6.26 7.38 -20.61
N GLN A 226 -5.98 7.20 -21.90
CA GLN A 226 -6.99 7.30 -22.96
C GLN A 226 -8.09 6.24 -22.74
N LYS A 227 -7.71 4.99 -22.48
CA LYS A 227 -8.65 3.89 -22.21
C LYS A 227 -9.54 4.18 -21.00
N ILE A 228 -8.98 4.72 -19.92
CA ILE A 228 -9.74 5.13 -18.72
C ILE A 228 -10.67 6.32 -19.03
N LEU A 229 -10.19 7.30 -19.79
CA LEU A 229 -10.97 8.47 -20.18
C LEU A 229 -12.15 8.08 -21.10
N ASP A 230 -11.93 7.15 -22.03
CA ASP A 230 -12.97 6.63 -22.92
C ASP A 230 -14.02 5.84 -22.15
N PHE A 231 -13.59 4.98 -21.22
CA PHE A 231 -14.51 4.32 -20.29
C PHE A 231 -15.35 5.35 -19.53
N TRP A 232 -14.71 6.32 -18.90
CA TRP A 232 -15.39 7.37 -18.14
C TRP A 232 -16.42 8.11 -19.00
N ARG A 233 -16.06 8.56 -20.21
CA ARG A 233 -16.97 9.26 -21.13
C ARG A 233 -18.16 8.41 -21.58
N SER A 234 -17.96 7.10 -21.73
CA SER A 234 -18.97 6.17 -22.22
C SER A 234 -19.92 5.65 -21.13
N SER A 235 -19.56 5.83 -19.86
CA SER A 235 -20.37 5.39 -18.73
C SER A 235 -21.53 6.34 -18.48
N ASP A 236 -22.62 5.85 -17.89
CA ASP A 236 -23.83 6.66 -17.68
C ASP A 236 -23.60 7.83 -16.71
N GLU A 237 -22.85 7.60 -15.63
CA GLU A 237 -22.66 8.58 -14.54
C GLU A 237 -21.18 8.98 -14.31
N GLY A 238 -20.25 8.44 -15.09
CA GLY A 238 -18.83 8.57 -14.79
C GLY A 238 -18.42 7.68 -13.61
N PHE A 239 -17.37 8.11 -12.91
CA PHE A 239 -16.93 7.45 -11.68
C PHE A 239 -17.67 8.02 -10.47
N GLY A 240 -18.31 7.16 -9.67
CA GLY A 240 -18.94 7.52 -8.40
C GLY A 240 -17.95 7.87 -7.26
N ARG A 241 -16.65 7.94 -7.56
CA ARG A 241 -15.59 8.23 -6.60
C ARG A 241 -14.47 9.02 -7.27
N LYS A 242 -13.69 9.72 -6.45
CA LYS A 242 -12.49 10.42 -6.93
C LYS A 242 -11.43 9.41 -7.34
N ILE A 243 -10.88 9.57 -8.55
CA ILE A 243 -9.75 8.77 -9.05
C ILE A 243 -8.65 9.71 -9.53
N PHE A 244 -7.40 9.41 -9.19
CA PHE A 244 -6.22 10.17 -9.57
C PHE A 244 -5.19 9.28 -10.26
N PHE A 245 -4.72 9.71 -11.42
CA PHE A 245 -3.56 9.17 -12.09
C PHE A 245 -2.45 10.21 -12.14
N GLY A 246 -1.37 9.98 -11.41
CA GLY A 246 -0.16 10.80 -11.51
C GLY A 246 0.68 10.38 -12.71
N VAL A 247 1.16 11.37 -13.46
CA VAL A 247 2.00 11.18 -14.65
C VAL A 247 3.39 11.73 -14.41
N ASP A 248 4.36 11.28 -15.21
CA ASP A 248 5.68 11.89 -15.17
C ASP A 248 5.59 13.39 -15.55
N PRO A 249 6.20 14.31 -14.78
CA PRO A 249 6.27 15.72 -15.14
C PRO A 249 6.79 15.97 -16.55
N THR A 250 7.70 15.14 -17.08
CA THR A 250 8.24 15.29 -18.44
C THR A 250 7.19 15.04 -19.52
N ASP A 251 6.24 14.16 -19.25
CA ASP A 251 5.19 13.75 -20.20
C ASP A 251 3.91 14.57 -20.04
N SER A 252 3.77 15.29 -18.92
CA SER A 252 2.54 15.97 -18.52
C SER A 252 1.97 16.90 -19.58
N VAL A 253 2.83 17.71 -20.24
CA VAL A 253 2.38 18.65 -21.27
C VAL A 253 1.86 17.94 -22.52
N ALA A 254 2.56 16.88 -22.95
CA ALA A 254 2.17 16.11 -24.13
C ALA A 254 0.84 15.40 -23.91
N TYR A 255 0.68 14.77 -22.74
CA TYR A 255 -0.54 14.02 -22.42
C TYR A 255 -1.74 14.96 -22.25
N ARG A 256 -1.58 16.12 -21.60
CA ARG A 256 -2.66 17.12 -21.52
C ARG A 256 -3.12 17.57 -22.90
N ARG A 257 -2.17 17.85 -23.82
CA ARG A 257 -2.52 18.25 -25.19
C ARG A 257 -3.28 17.16 -25.92
N ALA A 258 -2.86 15.90 -25.78
CA ALA A 258 -3.50 14.78 -26.46
C ALA A 258 -4.89 14.43 -25.88
N LEU A 259 -5.02 14.35 -24.56
CA LEU A 259 -6.20 13.83 -23.88
C LEU A 259 -7.27 14.91 -23.62
N PHE A 260 -6.83 16.14 -23.36
CA PHE A 260 -7.69 17.28 -22.97
C PHE A 260 -7.74 18.37 -24.06
N ASN A 261 -7.16 18.13 -25.25
CA ASN A 261 -7.01 19.15 -26.31
C ASN A 261 -6.37 20.46 -25.80
N GLY A 262 -5.50 20.35 -24.78
CA GLY A 262 -4.84 21.49 -24.14
C GLY A 262 -5.66 22.23 -23.07
N HIS A 263 -6.93 21.86 -22.85
CA HIS A 263 -7.72 22.35 -21.73
C HIS A 263 -7.28 21.73 -20.40
N ASN A 264 -7.72 22.32 -19.29
CA ASN A 264 -7.47 21.77 -17.96
C ASN A 264 -8.63 20.93 -17.45
N ASP A 265 -9.84 21.11 -17.96
CA ASP A 265 -11.05 20.49 -17.42
C ASP A 265 -11.89 19.88 -18.53
N LEU A 266 -12.52 18.75 -18.24
CA LEU A 266 -13.51 18.06 -19.05
C LEU A 266 -14.72 17.75 -18.19
N PHE A 267 -15.92 18.01 -18.70
CA PHE A 267 -17.16 17.67 -18.01
C PHE A 267 -17.73 16.37 -18.55
N HIS A 268 -18.28 15.54 -17.65
CA HIS A 268 -19.00 14.35 -18.05
C HIS A 268 -20.32 14.74 -18.73
N GLU A 269 -20.76 14.02 -19.75
CA GLU A 269 -21.98 14.36 -20.50
C GLU A 269 -23.24 14.31 -19.63
N SER A 270 -23.28 13.42 -18.64
CA SER A 270 -24.40 13.33 -17.68
C SER A 270 -24.47 14.50 -16.70
N GLY A 271 -23.40 15.29 -16.58
CA GLY A 271 -23.29 16.33 -15.55
C GLY A 271 -23.06 15.80 -14.14
N CYS A 272 -22.76 14.51 -13.96
CA CYS A 272 -22.50 13.88 -12.64
C CYS A 272 -21.03 13.92 -12.20
N GLY A 273 -20.11 14.35 -13.07
CA GLY A 273 -18.71 14.49 -12.72
C GLY A 273 -17.87 15.30 -13.71
N TYR A 274 -16.60 15.44 -13.38
CA TYR A 274 -15.62 16.15 -14.20
C TYR A 274 -14.22 15.56 -14.03
N ALA A 275 -13.38 15.70 -15.06
CA ALA A 275 -11.98 15.36 -15.05
C ALA A 275 -11.13 16.63 -15.13
N THR A 276 -10.06 16.72 -14.34
CA THR A 276 -9.15 17.89 -14.32
C THR A 276 -7.70 17.46 -14.50
N TRP A 277 -6.93 18.25 -15.24
CA TRP A 277 -5.49 18.11 -15.38
C TRP A 277 -4.74 18.99 -14.38
N LYS A 278 -3.85 18.41 -13.58
CA LYS A 278 -2.86 19.14 -12.77
C LYS A 278 -1.48 18.49 -12.91
N GLU A 279 -1.17 17.57 -12.01
CA GLU A 279 0.03 16.72 -12.00
C GLU A 279 -0.25 15.36 -12.66
N GLY A 280 -1.29 15.32 -13.50
CA GLY A 280 -1.94 14.12 -14.00
C GLY A 280 -3.45 14.32 -14.08
N VAL A 281 -4.19 13.23 -14.29
CA VAL A 281 -5.65 13.25 -14.51
C VAL A 281 -6.38 12.95 -13.20
N ILE A 282 -7.31 13.82 -12.81
CA ILE A 282 -8.15 13.61 -11.63
C ILE A 282 -9.62 13.61 -12.03
N PHE A 283 -10.30 12.48 -11.88
CA PHE A 283 -11.75 12.34 -12.03
C PHE A 283 -12.43 12.61 -10.69
N ARG A 284 -13.56 13.33 -10.70
CA ARG A 284 -14.36 13.62 -9.52
C ARG A 284 -15.86 13.53 -9.84
N PRO A 285 -16.68 12.97 -8.95
CA PRO A 285 -18.12 13.19 -8.97
C PRO A 285 -18.43 14.64 -8.55
N PHE A 286 -19.60 15.15 -8.93
CA PHE A 286 -20.16 16.39 -8.41
C PHE A 286 -20.80 16.22 -7.03
#